data_AF-A0A9P6IX30-F1
#
_entry.id   AF-A0A9P6IX30-F1
#
_cell.length_a   1.000
_cell.length_b   1.000
_cell.length_c   1.000
_cell.angle_alpha   90.00
_cell.angle_beta   90.00
_cell.angle_gamma   90.00
#
_symmetry.space_group_name_H-M   'P 1'
#
loop_
_entity.id
_entity.type
_entity.pdbx_description
1 polymer ?
#
loop_
_entity_poly.entity_id
_entity_poly.type
_entity_poly.pdbx_seq_one_letter_code
_entity_poly.pdbx_strand_id
1 'polypeptide(L)'
;MAIDFHFQSLTDSSNALLVGKIATVASIGIFAGTALTFNTIIMPSLRKFSTSSSIAIWNETAVAAKNFQISSVLISVVGSTGLYYKTKNPSYLYAAVAMASLIPYNLLALVPINHKLFAIRQSNTVNGKSNSMKDSVSDDSVAEALLSRWNLFQYGRTLLGFGALIAALYGVASDSSVRFILFK
;
A
#
# COMPACT_ATOMS: atom_id res chain seq x y z
N MET A 1 35.44 14.87 -5.99
CA MET A 1 36.31 13.75 -5.57
C MET A 1 35.75 12.95 -4.37
N ALA A 2 35.06 13.55 -3.38
CA ALA A 2 34.40 12.78 -2.31
C ALA A 2 33.05 12.12 -2.74
N ILE A 3 32.33 12.74 -3.69
CA ILE A 3 31.04 12.22 -4.19
C ILE A 3 31.23 10.93 -5.01
N ASP A 4 32.33 10.84 -5.77
CA ASP A 4 32.63 9.69 -6.63
C ASP A 4 32.93 8.42 -5.81
N PHE A 5 33.57 8.57 -4.64
CA PHE A 5 33.94 7.44 -3.79
C PHE A 5 32.71 6.79 -3.11
N HIS A 6 31.71 7.58 -2.73
CA HIS A 6 30.46 7.05 -2.17
C HIS A 6 29.57 6.39 -3.21
N PHE A 7 29.56 6.88 -4.45
CA PHE A 7 28.87 6.20 -5.55
C PHE A 7 29.54 4.88 -5.92
N GLN A 8 30.88 4.84 -5.94
CA GLN A 8 31.62 3.60 -6.22
C GLN A 8 31.38 2.52 -5.16
N SER A 9 31.35 2.89 -3.87
CA SER A 9 31.06 1.91 -2.81
C SER A 9 29.60 1.43 -2.82
N LEU A 10 28.65 2.23 -3.30
CA LEU A 10 27.27 1.78 -3.55
C LEU A 10 27.17 0.80 -4.74
N THR A 11 28.09 0.90 -5.71
CA THR A 11 28.12 0.02 -6.89
C THR A 11 28.84 -1.31 -6.68
N ASP A 12 29.53 -1.49 -5.55
CA ASP A 12 30.00 -2.82 -5.15
C ASP A 12 28.80 -3.77 -5.05
N SER A 13 28.91 -4.93 -5.69
CA SER A 13 27.79 -5.87 -5.88
C SER A 13 27.10 -6.27 -4.57
N SER A 14 27.86 -6.35 -3.48
CA SER A 14 27.37 -6.64 -2.12
C SER A 14 26.55 -5.49 -1.52
N ASN A 15 27.00 -4.24 -1.69
CA ASN A 15 26.32 -3.06 -1.14
C ASN A 15 25.06 -2.74 -1.94
N ALA A 16 25.12 -2.83 -3.27
CA ALA A 16 23.95 -2.69 -4.14
C ALA A 16 22.86 -3.72 -3.78
N LEU A 17 23.25 -4.97 -3.51
CA LEU A 17 22.32 -6.01 -3.10
C LEU A 17 21.68 -5.72 -1.74
N LEU A 18 22.47 -5.27 -0.76
CA LEU A 18 21.98 -4.91 0.57
C LEU A 18 20.99 -3.73 0.50
N VAL A 19 21.34 -2.66 -0.22
CA VAL A 19 20.48 -1.50 -0.42
C VAL A 19 19.18 -1.92 -1.13
N GLY A 20 19.28 -2.78 -2.15
CA GLY A 20 18.11 -3.33 -2.84
C GLY A 20 17.18 -4.12 -1.92
N LYS A 21 17.73 -4.96 -1.03
CA LYS A 21 16.96 -5.70 -0.01
C LYS A 21 16.25 -4.76 0.94
N ILE A 22 16.96 -3.78 1.50
CA ILE A 22 16.39 -2.81 2.44
C ILE A 22 15.27 -2.00 1.77
N ALA A 23 15.54 -1.42 0.59
CA ALA A 23 14.56 -0.62 -0.13
C ALA A 23 13.30 -1.42 -0.49
N THR A 24 13.47 -2.69 -0.90
CA THR A 24 12.36 -3.59 -1.22
C THR A 24 11.53 -3.89 0.01
N VAL A 25 12.15 -4.37 1.10
CA VAL A 25 11.45 -4.74 2.33
C VAL A 25 10.78 -3.52 2.97
N ALA A 26 11.47 -2.37 3.01
CA ALA A 26 10.90 -1.13 3.52
C ALA A 26 9.68 -0.69 2.72
N SER A 27 9.74 -0.77 1.38
CA SER A 27 8.61 -0.39 0.52
C SER A 27 7.40 -1.30 0.74
N ILE A 28 7.61 -2.62 0.87
CA ILE A 28 6.51 -3.56 1.17
C ILE A 28 5.95 -3.29 2.56
N GLY A 29 6.83 -3.08 3.55
CA GLY A 29 6.44 -2.80 4.94
C GLY A 29 5.63 -1.51 5.08
N ILE A 30 6.06 -0.45 4.39
CA ILE A 30 5.34 0.82 4.29
C ILE A 30 3.94 0.62 3.70
N PHE A 31 3.84 -0.14 2.62
CA PHE A 31 2.55 -0.44 2.00
C PHE A 31 1.64 -1.22 2.96
N ALA A 32 2.15 -2.32 3.54
CA ALA A 32 1.40 -3.20 4.44
C ALA A 32 0.96 -2.45 5.71
N GLY A 33 1.86 -1.66 6.30
CA GLY A 33 1.59 -0.82 7.47
C GLY A 33 0.52 0.23 7.18
N THR A 34 0.61 0.93 6.05
CA THR A 34 -0.41 1.89 5.63
C THR A 34 -1.77 1.22 5.45
N ALA A 35 -1.81 0.07 4.76
CA ALA A 35 -3.03 -0.68 4.54
C ALA A 35 -3.65 -1.17 5.86
N LEU A 36 -2.82 -1.60 6.82
CA LEU A 36 -3.26 -1.97 8.17
C LEU A 36 -3.89 -0.80 8.91
N THR A 37 -3.22 0.36 8.93
CA THR A 37 -3.72 1.60 9.57
C THR A 37 -5.10 1.99 9.05
N PHE A 38 -5.36 1.81 7.76
CA PHE A 38 -6.71 2.02 7.21
C PHE A 38 -7.76 1.14 7.88
N ASN A 39 -7.49 -0.17 8.01
CA ASN A 39 -8.47 -1.11 8.55
C ASN A 39 -8.64 -1.02 10.06
N THR A 40 -7.57 -0.73 10.80
CA THR A 40 -7.57 -0.80 12.27
C THR A 40 -7.84 0.54 12.94
N ILE A 41 -7.46 1.65 12.31
CA ILE A 41 -7.54 2.98 12.92
C ILE A 41 -8.50 3.87 12.14
N ILE A 42 -8.26 4.07 10.84
CA ILE A 42 -9.02 5.06 10.05
C ILE A 42 -10.48 4.63 9.89
N MET A 43 -10.74 3.45 9.32
CA MET A 43 -12.10 3.02 9.03
C MET A 43 -13.00 2.89 10.27
N PRO A 44 -12.53 2.34 11.41
CA PRO A 44 -13.32 2.35 12.65
C PRO A 44 -13.57 3.77 13.19
N SER A 45 -12.63 4.70 13.00
CA SER A 45 -12.80 6.09 13.42
C SER A 45 -13.83 6.81 12.56
N LEU A 46 -13.86 6.55 11.24
CA LEU A 46 -14.83 7.14 10.33
C LEU A 46 -16.27 6.82 10.74
N ARG A 47 -16.54 5.59 11.20
CA ARG A 47 -17.89 5.18 11.65
C ARG A 47 -18.47 5.99 12.82
N LYS A 48 -17.66 6.82 13.49
CA LYS A 48 -18.11 7.68 14.59
C LYS A 48 -18.64 9.04 14.13
N PHE A 49 -18.42 9.40 12.87
CA PHE A 49 -18.87 10.67 12.29
C PHE A 49 -20.14 10.46 11.46
N SER A 50 -20.80 11.56 11.09
CA SER A 50 -21.86 11.49 10.06
C SER A 50 -21.29 10.95 8.75
N THR A 51 -22.14 10.33 7.95
CA THR A 51 -21.74 9.70 6.69
C THR A 51 -21.12 10.69 5.71
N SER A 52 -21.70 11.89 5.61
CA SER A 52 -21.17 13.00 4.80
C SER A 52 -19.74 13.39 5.21
N SER A 53 -19.47 13.56 6.51
CA SER A 53 -18.13 13.83 7.04
C SER A 53 -17.17 12.66 6.84
N SER A 54 -17.65 11.43 7.02
CA SER A 54 -16.87 10.22 6.85
C SER A 54 -16.36 10.05 5.43
N ILE A 55 -17.22 10.28 4.43
CA ILE A 55 -16.84 10.23 3.01
C ILE A 55 -15.84 11.34 2.69
N ALA A 56 -16.02 12.55 3.23
CA ALA A 56 -15.08 13.64 3.01
C ALA A 56 -13.68 13.31 3.55
N ILE A 57 -13.58 12.84 4.80
CA ILE A 57 -12.30 12.46 5.41
C ILE A 57 -11.69 11.26 4.67
N TRP A 58 -12.49 10.26 4.31
CA TRP A 58 -12.04 9.12 3.52
C TRP A 58 -11.46 9.57 2.18
N ASN A 59 -12.12 10.48 1.46
CA ASN A 59 -11.66 11.00 0.17
C ASN A 59 -10.29 11.67 0.30
N GLU A 60 -10.14 12.62 1.23
CA GLU A 60 -8.87 13.32 1.45
C GLU A 60 -7.74 12.33 1.80
N THR A 61 -8.03 11.38 2.69
CA THR A 61 -7.05 10.37 3.10
C THR A 61 -6.69 9.43 1.95
N ALA A 62 -7.65 9.02 1.13
CA ALA A 62 -7.44 8.14 -0.02
C ALA A 62 -6.62 8.82 -1.12
N VAL A 63 -6.89 10.11 -1.40
CA VAL A 63 -6.13 10.91 -2.37
C VAL A 63 -4.70 11.10 -1.89
N ALA A 64 -4.49 11.47 -0.62
CA ALA A 64 -3.16 11.64 -0.05
C ALA A 64 -2.34 10.34 -0.06
N ALA A 65 -2.97 9.21 0.27
CA ALA A 65 -2.29 7.92 0.33
C ALA A 65 -2.00 7.31 -1.07
N LYS A 66 -2.72 7.72 -2.12
CA LYS A 66 -2.65 7.10 -3.46
C LYS A 66 -1.23 7.07 -4.01
N ASN A 67 -0.57 8.21 -4.08
CA ASN A 67 0.76 8.32 -4.70
C ASN A 67 1.79 7.49 -3.93
N PHE A 68 1.69 7.51 -2.60
CA PHE A 68 2.57 6.74 -1.74
C PHE A 68 2.37 5.22 -1.92
N GLN A 69 1.13 4.75 -1.95
CA GLN A 69 0.82 3.34 -2.17
C GLN A 69 1.28 2.85 -3.55
N ILE A 70 1.06 3.65 -4.61
CA ILE A 70 1.50 3.28 -5.97
C ILE A 70 3.02 3.17 -6.03
N SER A 71 3.74 4.17 -5.52
CA SER A 71 5.20 4.16 -5.50
C SER A 71 5.75 2.98 -4.70
N SER A 72 5.21 2.70 -3.51
CA SER A 72 5.60 1.55 -2.70
C SER A 72 5.38 0.23 -3.43
N VAL A 73 4.24 0.05 -4.11
CA VAL A 73 3.97 -1.17 -4.90
C VAL A 73 4.98 -1.30 -6.05
N LEU A 74 5.23 -0.24 -6.81
CA LEU A 74 6.16 -0.28 -7.95
C LEU A 74 7.59 -0.62 -7.50
N ILE A 75 8.11 0.08 -6.48
CA ILE A 75 9.45 -0.19 -5.93
C ILE A 75 9.52 -1.63 -5.42
N SER A 76 8.47 -2.11 -4.75
CA SER A 76 8.43 -3.48 -4.23
C SER A 76 8.45 -4.53 -5.34
N VAL A 77 7.70 -4.33 -6.42
CA VAL A 77 7.65 -5.26 -7.56
C VAL A 77 8.99 -5.27 -8.28
N VAL A 78 9.54 -4.11 -8.65
CA VAL A 78 10.82 -4.01 -9.35
C VAL A 78 11.96 -4.54 -8.48
N GLY A 79 12.00 -4.12 -7.21
CA GLY A 79 13.01 -4.55 -6.24
C GLY A 79 12.99 -6.06 -5.99
N SER A 80 11.82 -6.64 -5.70
CA SER A 80 11.68 -8.08 -5.47
C SER A 80 12.02 -8.88 -6.73
N THR A 81 11.58 -8.43 -7.90
CA THR A 81 11.91 -9.06 -9.19
C THR A 81 13.42 -9.03 -9.44
N GLY A 82 14.06 -7.87 -9.25
CA GLY A 82 15.51 -7.73 -9.39
C GLY A 82 16.29 -8.61 -8.41
N LEU A 83 15.85 -8.70 -7.16
CA LEU A 83 16.44 -9.57 -6.15
C LEU A 83 16.30 -11.05 -6.51
N TYR A 84 15.15 -11.48 -7.04
CA TYR A 84 14.97 -12.84 -7.55
C TYR A 84 15.96 -13.14 -8.69
N TYR A 85 16.11 -12.23 -9.65
CA TYR A 85 17.03 -12.44 -10.77
C TYR A 85 18.48 -12.63 -10.33
N LYS A 86 18.91 -11.89 -9.28
CA LYS A 86 20.28 -11.92 -8.75
C LYS A 86 20.54 -13.08 -7.77
N THR A 87 19.63 -13.33 -6.84
CA THR A 87 19.81 -14.32 -5.75
C THR A 87 19.28 -15.70 -6.11
N LYS A 88 18.40 -15.79 -7.10
CA LYS A 88 17.61 -16.99 -7.44
C LYS A 88 16.74 -17.51 -6.28
N ASN A 89 16.50 -16.70 -5.25
CA ASN A 89 15.67 -17.07 -4.12
C ASN A 89 14.18 -16.88 -4.45
N PRO A 90 13.37 -17.96 -4.52
CA PRO A 90 11.97 -17.91 -4.95
C PRO A 90 11.08 -17.06 -4.03
N SER A 91 11.49 -16.79 -2.80
CA SER A 91 10.74 -15.96 -1.85
C SER A 91 10.54 -14.54 -2.36
N TYR A 92 11.53 -13.98 -3.06
CA TYR A 92 11.40 -12.67 -3.71
C TYR A 92 10.46 -12.71 -4.91
N LEU A 93 10.38 -13.84 -5.62
CA LEU A 93 9.40 -14.00 -6.69
C LEU A 93 7.97 -14.02 -6.14
N TYR A 94 7.73 -14.74 -5.03
CA TYR A 94 6.43 -14.73 -4.36
C TYR A 94 6.04 -13.33 -3.88
N ALA A 95 6.99 -12.58 -3.29
CA ALA A 95 6.76 -11.19 -2.91
C ALA A 95 6.42 -10.30 -4.11
N ALA A 96 7.15 -10.45 -5.23
CA ALA A 96 6.89 -9.71 -6.47
C ALA A 96 5.48 -9.99 -7.02
N VAL A 97 5.10 -11.27 -7.12
CA VAL A 97 3.78 -11.69 -7.61
C VAL A 97 2.67 -11.19 -6.70
N ALA A 98 2.83 -11.34 -5.38
CA ALA A 98 1.85 -10.85 -4.41
C ALA A 98 1.66 -9.34 -4.52
N MET A 99 2.74 -8.55 -4.57
CA MET A 99 2.66 -7.10 -4.74
C MET A 99 2.08 -6.69 -6.11
N ALA A 100 2.45 -7.39 -7.19
CA ALA A 100 1.92 -7.13 -8.53
C ALA A 100 0.41 -7.43 -8.61
N SER A 101 -0.06 -8.48 -7.92
CA SER A 101 -1.48 -8.87 -7.88
C SER A 101 -2.38 -7.79 -7.26
N LEU A 102 -1.82 -6.87 -6.46
CA LEU A 102 -2.57 -5.73 -5.92
C LEU A 102 -3.09 -4.80 -7.01
N ILE A 103 -2.43 -4.74 -8.18
CA ILE A 103 -2.86 -3.88 -9.30
C ILE A 103 -4.20 -4.36 -9.86
N PRO A 104 -4.34 -5.59 -10.40
CA PRO A 104 -5.63 -6.08 -10.89
C PRO A 104 -6.65 -6.16 -9.75
N TYR A 105 -6.24 -6.52 -8.53
CA TYR A 105 -7.15 -6.51 -7.38
C TYR A 105 -7.76 -5.11 -7.14
N ASN A 106 -6.94 -4.06 -7.12
CA ASN A 106 -7.40 -2.69 -6.90
C ASN A 106 -8.34 -2.22 -8.01
N LEU A 107 -7.99 -2.51 -9.27
CA LEU A 107 -8.81 -2.15 -10.43
C LEU A 107 -10.19 -2.82 -10.41
N LEU A 108 -10.25 -4.10 -10.02
CA LEU A 108 -11.50 -4.88 -10.03
C LEU A 108 -12.35 -4.65 -8.78
N ALA A 109 -11.73 -4.58 -7.60
CA ALA A 109 -12.46 -4.56 -6.33
C ALA A 109 -12.70 -3.13 -5.80
N LEU A 110 -11.69 -2.26 -5.83
CA LEU A 110 -11.75 -0.96 -5.15
C LEU A 110 -12.14 0.20 -6.07
N VAL A 111 -11.64 0.25 -7.30
CA VAL A 111 -11.95 1.37 -8.23
C VAL A 111 -13.46 1.56 -8.44
N PRO A 112 -14.29 0.51 -8.65
CA PRO A 112 -15.73 0.68 -8.80
C PRO A 112 -16.40 1.27 -7.55
N ILE A 113 -15.91 0.93 -6.36
CA ILE A 113 -16.43 1.46 -5.09
C ILE A 113 -15.98 2.89 -4.91
N ASN A 114 -14.72 3.20 -5.20
CA ASN A 114 -14.18 4.56 -5.13
C ASN A 114 -14.98 5.51 -6.02
N HIS A 115 -15.29 5.11 -7.26
CA HIS A 115 -16.09 5.93 -8.17
C HIS A 115 -17.48 6.23 -7.60
N LYS A 116 -18.14 5.24 -6.98
CA LYS A 116 -19.46 5.44 -6.34
C LYS A 116 -19.36 6.38 -5.14
N LEU A 117 -18.36 6.20 -4.28
CA LEU A 117 -18.13 7.08 -3.12
C LEU A 117 -17.79 8.52 -3.56
N PHE A 118 -17.01 8.68 -4.62
CA PHE A 118 -16.73 10.01 -5.20
C PHE A 118 -17.97 10.66 -5.80
N ALA A 119 -18.84 9.89 -6.46
CA ALA A 119 -20.11 10.41 -6.97
C ALA A 119 -21.01 10.92 -5.84
N ILE A 120 -21.13 10.17 -4.73
CA ILE A 120 -21.88 10.59 -3.54
C ILE A 120 -21.23 11.84 -2.92
N ARG A 121 -19.90 11.90 -2.86
CA ARG A 121 -19.21 13.09 -2.36
C ARG A 121 -19.54 14.33 -3.20
N GLN A 122 -19.53 14.19 -4.52
CA GLN A 122 -19.82 15.28 -5.46
C GLN A 122 -21.28 15.73 -5.39
N SER A 123 -22.24 14.81 -5.26
CA SER A 123 -23.66 15.14 -5.11
C SER A 123 -23.97 15.92 -3.82
N ASN A 124 -23.15 15.70 -2.78
CA ASN A 124 -23.29 16.33 -1.46
C ASN A 124 -22.49 17.64 -1.34
N THR A 125 -21.80 18.06 -2.41
CA THR A 125 -21.13 19.37 -2.50
C THR A 125 -21.91 20.35 -3.38
N VAL A 126 -22.10 21.58 -2.90
CA VAL A 126 -22.60 22.71 -3.69
C VAL A 126 -21.52 23.80 -3.66
N ASN A 127 -21.05 24.26 -4.83
CA ASN A 127 -19.96 25.24 -4.96
C ASN A 127 -18.66 24.85 -4.21
N GLY A 128 -18.32 23.55 -4.18
CA GLY A 128 -17.13 23.04 -3.49
C GLY A 128 -17.24 23.01 -1.95
N LYS A 129 -18.38 23.40 -1.37
CA LYS A 129 -18.64 23.30 0.07
C LYS A 129 -19.63 22.18 0.34
N SER A 130 -19.42 21.43 1.43
CA SER A 130 -20.36 20.38 1.86
C SER A 130 -21.69 21.05 2.19
N ASN A 131 -22.76 20.65 1.51
CA ASN A 131 -24.09 21.16 1.83
C ASN A 131 -24.77 20.18 2.79
N SER A 132 -24.55 20.37 4.09
CA SER A 132 -25.11 19.55 5.16
C SER A 132 -26.64 19.52 5.20
N MET A 133 -27.31 20.37 4.41
CA MET A 133 -28.76 20.40 4.27
C MET A 133 -29.31 19.44 3.21
N LYS A 134 -28.44 18.83 2.38
CA LYS A 134 -28.85 17.92 1.30
C LYS A 134 -28.59 16.43 1.61
N ASP A 135 -28.14 16.12 2.81
CA ASP A 135 -27.93 14.74 3.27
C ASP A 135 -29.32 14.06 3.35
N SER A 136 -29.70 13.36 2.28
CA SER A 136 -30.92 12.56 2.25
C SER A 136 -30.65 11.24 2.98
N VAL A 137 -31.52 10.86 3.92
CA VAL A 137 -31.37 9.62 4.73
C VAL A 137 -31.21 8.37 3.84
N SER A 138 -31.74 8.39 2.61
CA SER A 138 -31.57 7.31 1.64
C SER A 138 -30.12 7.14 1.16
N ASP A 139 -29.35 8.22 1.02
CA ASP A 139 -27.97 8.16 0.53
C ASP A 139 -26.99 7.69 1.61
N ASP A 140 -27.31 7.94 2.88
CA ASP A 140 -26.45 7.56 4.02
C ASP A 140 -26.28 6.04 4.14
N SER A 141 -27.38 5.29 4.03
CA SER A 141 -27.34 3.82 4.11
C SER A 141 -26.49 3.20 2.98
N VAL A 142 -26.57 3.76 1.78
CA VAL A 142 -25.80 3.31 0.60
C VAL A 142 -24.32 3.63 0.79
N ALA A 143 -24.00 4.83 1.26
CA ALA A 143 -22.64 5.25 1.53
C ALA A 143 -21.98 4.43 2.64
N GLU A 144 -22.68 4.15 3.73
CA GLU A 144 -22.19 3.27 4.80
C GLU A 144 -21.91 1.86 4.29
N ALA A 145 -22.81 1.29 3.49
CA ALA A 145 -22.62 -0.02 2.88
C ALA A 145 -21.40 -0.03 1.95
N LEU A 146 -21.19 1.02 1.16
CA LEU A 146 -20.01 1.16 0.29
C LEU A 146 -18.72 1.31 1.10
N LEU A 147 -18.69 2.11 2.16
CA LEU A 147 -17.53 2.24 3.06
C LEU A 147 -17.21 0.92 3.77
N SER A 148 -18.24 0.18 4.20
CA SER A 148 -18.05 -1.14 4.81
C SER A 148 -17.45 -2.14 3.81
N ARG A 149 -17.99 -2.17 2.58
CA ARG A 149 -17.47 -3.02 1.50
C ARG A 149 -16.05 -2.61 1.08
N TRP A 150 -15.76 -1.31 1.05
CA TRP A 150 -14.43 -0.78 0.82
C TRP A 150 -13.44 -1.28 1.88
N ASN A 151 -13.80 -1.20 3.16
CA ASN A 151 -12.98 -1.70 4.26
C ASN A 151 -12.70 -3.20 4.15
N LEU A 152 -13.71 -4.00 3.77
CA LEU A 152 -13.55 -5.43 3.55
C LEU A 152 -12.53 -5.72 2.44
N PHE A 153 -12.62 -5.03 1.30
CA PHE A 153 -11.63 -5.21 0.23
C PHE A 153 -10.26 -4.65 0.59
N GLN A 154 -10.19 -3.59 1.37
CA GLN A 154 -8.94 -3.06 1.89
C GLN A 154 -8.25 -4.07 2.83
N TYR A 155 -9.02 -4.85 3.60
CA TYR A 155 -8.50 -5.97 4.39
C TYR A 155 -7.80 -7.03 3.53
N GLY A 156 -8.40 -7.39 2.38
CA GLY A 156 -7.74 -8.28 1.42
C GLY A 156 -6.38 -7.75 0.92
N ARG A 157 -6.25 -6.43 0.68
CA ARG A 157 -4.96 -5.81 0.32
C ARG A 157 -3.95 -5.87 1.45
N THR A 158 -4.40 -5.71 2.69
CA THR A 158 -3.53 -5.83 3.87
C THR A 158 -2.97 -7.24 3.98
N LEU A 159 -3.80 -8.28 3.81
CA LEU A 159 -3.33 -9.66 3.84
C LEU A 159 -2.30 -9.95 2.75
N LEU A 160 -2.56 -9.51 1.51
CA LEU A 160 -1.59 -9.66 0.41
C LEU A 160 -0.28 -8.91 0.68
N GLY A 161 -0.35 -7.67 1.19
CA GLY A 161 0.82 -6.88 1.56
C GLY A 161 1.66 -7.52 2.67
N PHE A 162 1.01 -8.05 3.72
CA PHE A 162 1.71 -8.79 4.78
C PHE A 162 2.30 -10.11 4.29
N GLY A 163 1.56 -10.85 3.45
CA GLY A 163 2.08 -12.07 2.83
C GLY A 163 3.33 -11.79 2.01
N ALA A 164 3.32 -10.71 1.21
CA ALA A 164 4.51 -10.25 0.48
C ALA A 164 5.65 -9.86 1.43
N LEU A 165 5.36 -9.17 2.54
CA LEU A 165 6.36 -8.75 3.51
C LEU A 165 7.04 -9.96 4.15
N ILE A 166 6.26 -10.95 4.58
CA ILE A 166 6.77 -12.19 5.17
C ILE A 166 7.65 -12.93 4.17
N ALA A 167 7.21 -13.05 2.91
CA ALA A 167 7.99 -13.68 1.85
C ALA A 167 9.31 -12.95 1.59
N ALA A 168 9.29 -11.62 1.54
CA ALA A 168 10.51 -10.81 1.35
C ALA A 168 11.47 -10.93 2.54
N LEU A 169 10.97 -10.85 3.78
CA LEU A 169 11.77 -11.01 5.00
C LEU A 169 12.39 -12.41 5.09
N TYR A 170 11.61 -13.44 4.76
CA TYR A 170 12.12 -14.81 4.67
C TYR A 170 13.20 -14.94 3.59
N GLY A 171 13.02 -14.27 2.44
CA GLY A 171 14.03 -14.17 1.39
C GLY A 171 15.34 -13.53 1.88
N VAL A 172 15.25 -12.50 2.73
CA VAL A 172 16.43 -11.87 3.34
C VAL A 172 17.11 -12.79 4.35
N ALA A 173 16.34 -13.47 5.21
CA ALA A 173 16.85 -14.33 6.28
C ALA A 173 17.43 -15.67 5.77
N SER A 174 16.90 -16.19 4.66
CA SER A 174 17.35 -17.45 4.04
C SER A 174 18.60 -17.28 3.16
N ASP A 175 18.96 -16.04 2.81
CA ASP A 175 20.12 -15.76 1.98
C ASP A 175 21.41 -15.89 2.80
N SER A 176 22.29 -16.80 2.40
CA SER A 176 23.54 -17.12 3.09
C SER A 176 24.52 -15.94 3.19
N SER A 177 24.40 -14.95 2.29
CA SER A 177 25.24 -13.75 2.27
C SER A 177 25.02 -12.83 3.49
N VAL A 178 23.86 -12.88 4.13
CA VAL A 178 23.56 -12.05 5.32
C VAL A 178 24.14 -12.66 6.60
N ARG A 179 24.27 -13.99 6.66
CA ARG A 179 24.87 -14.68 7.82
C ARG A 179 26.33 -14.28 8.07
N PHE A 180 27.05 -13.84 7.04
CA PHE A 180 28.45 -13.44 7.17
C PHE A 180 28.67 -12.07 7.82
N ILE A 181 27.66 -11.20 7.88
CA ILE A 181 27.78 -9.85 8.44
C ILE A 181 27.38 -9.81 9.93
N LEU A 182 26.42 -10.64 10.36
CA LEU A 182 25.93 -10.66 11.74
C LEU A 182 26.75 -11.53 12.70
N PHE A 183 27.66 -12.37 12.18
CA PHE A 183 28.50 -13.28 12.98
C PHE A 183 30.00 -12.99 12.84
N LYS A 184 30.37 -11.74 12.57
CA LYS A 184 31.76 -11.27 12.68
C LYS A 184 31.91 -10.30 13.83
#